data_AF-A0A4Q3F4W1-F1
#
_entry.id   AF-A0A4Q3F4W1-F1
#
_cell.length_a   1.000
_cell.length_b   1.000
_cell.length_c   1.000
_cell.angle_alpha   90.00
_cell.angle_beta   90.00
_cell.angle_gamma   90.00
#
_symmetry.space_group_name_H-M   'P 1'
#
loop_
_entity.id
_entity.type
_entity.pdbx_description
1 polymer ?
#
loop_
_entity_poly.entity_id
_entity_poly.type
_entity_poly.pdbx_seq_one_letter_code
_entity_poly.pdbx_strand_id
1 'polypeptide(L)'
;MSSSAKIKNALISVYYKDNLEPIIHELNRLGVKIYSTGGTETFIKNLGVEVIAVEDLTSYPSILGGRVKTLHPKIFGGILNRRENEGDQQQLTEYEIPEIDLVIVDLYPFEETVKSGASEEDIIEKIDIGGISLIRAAAKNFQDVLILASKNDYSELENILKTQNGETTLAQRKNFARKAFHISSHYDSAIFNYFNQEEPLNIFKQSIEPAQTLRYGENPHQKGVFYGELDQLFTKLGGKELSYNNLVDVDAAVMLIDEFEEPTVAILKHTNACGIASKNSILQSWTDALACDPVSAFGG
;
A
#
# COMPACT_ATOMS: atom_id res chain seq x y z
N MET A 1 -2.85 28.85 9.54
CA MET A 1 -2.24 27.64 8.96
C MET A 1 -0.77 27.58 9.28
N SER A 2 -0.39 26.82 10.31
CA SER A 2 1.03 26.52 10.55
C SER A 2 1.59 25.69 9.39
N SER A 3 2.59 26.22 8.68
CA SER A 3 3.29 25.51 7.60
C SER A 3 4.07 24.29 8.12
N SER A 4 4.37 24.28 9.42
CA SER A 4 5.22 23.32 10.08
C SER A 4 4.64 22.83 11.40
N ALA A 5 4.78 21.54 11.71
CA ALA A 5 4.31 20.95 12.97
C ALA A 5 5.34 19.98 13.54
N LYS A 6 5.64 20.13 14.84
CA LYS A 6 6.58 19.29 15.58
C LYS A 6 5.88 18.09 16.17
N ILE A 7 6.43 16.89 15.97
CA ILE A 7 5.92 15.68 16.61
C ILE A 7 6.30 15.72 18.10
N LYS A 8 5.31 15.65 19.00
CA LYS A 8 5.48 15.60 20.46
C LYS A 8 4.83 14.35 21.05
N ASN A 9 3.76 13.86 20.44
CA ASN A 9 2.98 12.71 20.83
C ASN A 9 2.78 11.79 19.62
N ALA A 10 3.09 10.50 19.78
CA ALA A 10 2.93 9.50 18.74
C ALA A 10 2.04 8.34 19.23
N LEU A 11 1.02 7.99 18.46
CA LEU A 11 0.24 6.77 18.64
C LEU A 11 0.76 5.69 17.69
N ILE A 12 1.20 4.56 18.22
CA ILE A 12 1.79 3.46 17.43
C ILE A 12 1.01 2.18 17.70
N SER A 13 0.39 1.62 16.66
CA SER A 13 -0.38 0.38 16.74
C SER A 13 -0.17 -0.42 15.46
N VAL A 14 0.81 -1.33 15.46
CA VAL A 14 1.18 -2.09 14.25
C VAL A 14 1.18 -3.60 14.47
N TYR A 15 0.66 -4.31 13.49
CA TYR A 15 0.81 -5.73 13.29
C TYR A 15 2.27 -6.07 12.95
N TYR A 16 2.84 -5.46 11.90
CA TYR A 16 4.23 -5.69 11.48
C TYR A 16 5.19 -4.79 12.25
N LYS A 17 6.24 -5.38 12.83
CA LYS A 17 7.26 -4.64 13.62
C LYS A 17 8.61 -4.58 12.93
N ASP A 18 8.72 -5.17 11.73
CA ASP A 18 9.93 -5.16 10.93
C ASP A 18 10.37 -3.73 10.66
N ASN A 19 11.63 -3.41 10.96
CA ASN A 19 12.23 -2.08 10.79
C ASN A 19 11.55 -0.94 11.58
N LEU A 20 10.73 -1.24 12.59
CA LEU A 20 10.12 -0.22 13.44
C LEU A 20 11.13 0.36 14.47
N GLU A 21 12.07 -0.46 14.94
CA GLU A 21 13.03 -0.09 15.99
C GLU A 21 13.79 1.23 15.73
N PRO A 22 14.35 1.50 14.54
CA PRO A 22 15.04 2.77 14.26
C PRO A 22 14.14 4.00 14.47
N ILE A 23 12.85 3.90 14.12
CA ILE A 23 11.87 4.97 14.33
C ILE A 23 11.63 5.17 15.83
N ILE A 24 11.46 4.09 16.60
CA ILE A 24 11.21 4.17 18.05
C ILE A 24 12.37 4.86 18.77
N HIS A 25 13.61 4.49 18.45
CA HIS A 25 14.79 5.13 19.04
C HIS A 25 14.88 6.61 18.69
N GLU A 26 14.54 6.97 17.46
CA GLU A 26 14.58 8.37 17.02
C GLU A 26 13.47 9.21 17.67
N LEU A 27 12.26 8.65 17.82
CA LEU A 27 11.18 9.29 18.59
C LEU A 27 11.60 9.51 20.05
N ASN A 28 12.23 8.51 20.68
CA ASN A 28 12.75 8.62 22.04
C ASN A 28 13.86 9.68 22.15
N ARG A 29 14.80 9.72 21.20
CA ARG A 29 15.86 10.74 21.12
C ARG A 29 15.29 12.15 21.08
N LEU A 30 14.15 12.33 20.41
CA LEU A 30 13.45 13.60 20.28
C LEU A 30 12.55 13.93 21.49
N GLY A 31 12.44 13.03 22.47
CA GLY A 31 11.57 13.19 23.63
C GLY A 31 10.09 13.10 23.29
N VAL A 32 9.72 12.39 22.22
CA VAL A 32 8.33 12.18 21.82
C VAL A 32 7.67 11.21 22.80
N LYS A 33 6.50 11.58 23.29
CA LYS A 33 5.65 10.74 24.14
C LYS A 33 4.95 9.69 23.30
N ILE A 34 5.20 8.41 23.57
CA ILE A 34 4.65 7.31 22.78
C ILE A 34 3.46 6.67 23.49
N TYR A 35 2.37 6.48 22.74
CA TYR A 35 1.18 5.76 23.15
C TYR A 35 1.04 4.50 22.30
N SER A 36 0.76 3.36 22.91
CA SER A 36 0.65 2.09 22.19
C SER A 36 -0.28 1.10 22.92
N THR A 37 -0.54 -0.05 22.29
CA THR A 37 -1.36 -1.12 22.88
C THR A 37 -0.78 -2.50 22.55
N GLY A 38 -0.99 -3.45 23.46
CA GLY A 38 -0.79 -4.88 23.24
C GLY A 38 0.64 -5.25 22.80
N GLY A 39 0.75 -5.96 21.67
CA GLY A 39 2.05 -6.45 21.18
C GLY A 39 3.01 -5.34 20.77
N THR A 40 2.51 -4.19 20.34
CA THR A 40 3.35 -3.04 19.95
C THR A 40 3.91 -2.35 21.18
N GLU A 41 3.10 -2.18 22.22
CA GLU A 41 3.54 -1.65 23.52
C GLU A 41 4.64 -2.53 24.12
N THR A 42 4.43 -3.85 24.13
CA THR A 42 5.43 -4.81 24.63
C THR A 42 6.74 -4.72 23.86
N PHE A 43 6.67 -4.60 22.53
CA PHE A 43 7.84 -4.42 21.69
C PHE A 43 8.63 -3.15 22.05
N ILE A 44 7.95 -2.00 22.22
CA ILE A 44 8.59 -0.73 22.58
C ILE A 44 9.23 -0.80 23.97
N LYS A 45 8.55 -1.40 24.96
CA LYS A 45 9.09 -1.61 26.32
C LYS A 45 10.37 -2.44 26.30
N ASN A 46 10.43 -3.48 25.47
CA ASN A 46 11.62 -4.34 25.34
C ASN A 46 12.83 -3.59 24.74
N LEU A 47 12.62 -2.49 24.03
CA LEU A 47 13.69 -1.60 23.56
C LEU A 47 14.18 -0.62 24.65
N GLY A 48 13.60 -0.66 25.85
CA GLY A 48 13.94 0.24 26.95
C GLY A 48 13.39 1.67 26.79
N VAL A 49 12.39 1.85 25.91
CA VAL A 49 11.74 3.14 25.66
C VAL A 49 10.45 3.24 26.45
N GLU A 50 10.21 4.42 27.05
CA GLU A 50 8.97 4.70 27.78
C GLU A 50 7.78 4.73 26.82
N VAL A 51 6.71 4.04 27.20
CA VAL A 51 5.46 3.99 26.43
C VAL A 51 4.27 3.94 27.37
N ILE A 52 3.23 4.69 27.01
CA ILE A 52 1.98 4.77 27.74
C ILE A 52 0.97 3.83 27.08
N ALA A 53 0.34 2.97 27.87
CA ALA A 53 -0.70 2.09 27.37
C ALA A 53 -1.94 2.92 26.98
N VAL A 54 -2.51 2.64 25.81
CA VAL A 54 -3.76 3.28 25.35
C VAL A 54 -4.90 3.00 26.33
N GLU A 55 -4.90 1.85 26.98
CA GLU A 55 -5.84 1.42 28.00
C GLU A 55 -5.83 2.37 29.21
N ASP A 56 -4.67 2.94 29.56
CA ASP A 56 -4.54 3.91 30.66
C ASP A 56 -5.23 5.25 30.29
N LEU A 57 -5.25 5.61 29.01
CA LEU A 57 -5.94 6.81 28.53
C LEU A 57 -7.45 6.62 28.52
N THR A 58 -7.92 5.50 27.98
CA THR A 58 -9.35 5.28 27.75
C THR A 58 -10.11 4.93 29.02
N SER A 59 -9.42 4.46 30.07
CA SER A 59 -10.05 3.97 31.30
C SER A 59 -11.02 2.80 31.07
N TYR A 60 -10.97 2.18 29.89
CA TYR A 60 -11.78 1.02 29.50
C TYR A 60 -10.85 -0.16 29.22
N PRO A 61 -11.14 -1.35 29.80
CA PRO A 61 -10.36 -2.54 29.49
C PRO A 61 -10.58 -2.98 28.04
N SER A 62 -9.63 -3.72 27.48
CA SER A 62 -9.80 -4.38 26.18
C SER A 62 -10.91 -5.45 26.27
N ILE A 63 -12.08 -5.16 25.69
CA ILE A 63 -13.23 -6.07 25.63
C ILE A 63 -13.41 -6.70 24.23
N LEU A 64 -14.29 -7.70 24.11
CA LEU A 64 -14.70 -8.34 22.85
C LEU A 64 -13.52 -8.85 22.00
N GLY A 65 -12.58 -9.57 22.63
CA GLY A 65 -11.39 -10.10 21.94
C GLY A 65 -10.43 -9.02 21.42
N GLY A 66 -10.62 -7.75 21.83
CA GLY A 66 -9.81 -6.63 21.37
C GLY A 66 -10.36 -5.88 20.16
N ARG A 67 -11.58 -6.19 19.71
CA ARG A 67 -12.23 -5.54 18.56
C ARG A 67 -12.47 -4.03 18.72
N VAL A 68 -12.51 -3.54 19.96
CA VAL A 68 -12.87 -2.13 20.28
C VAL A 68 -11.81 -1.39 21.10
N LYS A 69 -10.53 -1.80 21.01
CA LYS A 69 -9.43 -1.23 21.83
C LYS A 69 -9.20 0.26 21.62
N THR A 70 -9.22 0.72 20.37
CA THR A 70 -8.82 2.09 20.00
C THR A 70 -10.00 2.99 19.67
N LEU A 71 -11.22 2.44 19.57
CA LEU A 71 -12.47 3.14 19.23
C LEU A 71 -12.99 3.97 20.41
N HIS A 72 -12.22 4.99 20.81
CA HIS A 72 -12.51 5.79 21.99
C HIS A 72 -12.36 7.30 21.72
N PRO A 73 -13.25 8.16 22.25
CA PRO A 73 -13.18 9.62 22.06
C PRO A 73 -11.87 10.26 22.49
N LYS A 74 -11.19 9.75 23.54
CA LYS A 74 -9.87 10.26 23.94
C LYS A 74 -8.78 10.00 22.89
N ILE A 75 -8.88 8.93 22.10
CA ILE A 75 -7.93 8.65 21.03
C ILE A 75 -8.28 9.48 19.79
N PHE A 76 -9.54 9.39 19.36
CA PHE A 76 -9.99 10.10 18.16
C PHE A 76 -10.04 11.62 18.35
N GLY A 77 -10.33 12.13 19.55
CA GLY A 77 -10.24 13.54 19.89
C GLY A 77 -8.81 14.06 19.84
N GLY A 78 -7.85 13.27 20.34
CA GLY A 78 -6.42 13.58 20.22
C GLY A 78 -5.95 13.67 18.77
N ILE A 79 -6.53 12.89 17.87
CA ILE A 79 -6.20 12.86 16.44
C ILE A 79 -6.98 13.92 15.64
N LEU A 80 -8.27 14.12 15.92
CA LEU A 80 -9.19 14.89 15.06
C LEU A 80 -9.44 16.33 15.49
N ASN A 81 -8.97 16.74 16.68
CA ASN A 81 -9.08 18.13 17.09
C ASN A 81 -8.39 19.05 16.08
N ARG A 82 -8.98 20.22 15.87
CA ARG A 82 -8.39 21.27 15.05
C ARG A 82 -7.61 22.19 15.98
N ARG A 83 -6.30 22.31 15.77
CA ARG A 83 -5.45 23.09 16.69
C ARG A 83 -5.74 24.58 16.69
N GLU A 84 -6.24 25.09 15.57
CA GLU A 84 -6.63 26.50 15.42
C GLU A 84 -8.08 26.78 15.92
N ASN A 85 -8.79 25.78 16.43
CA ASN A 85 -10.16 25.94 16.94
C ASN A 85 -10.18 26.02 18.48
N GLU A 86 -10.52 27.19 19.02
CA GLU A 86 -10.56 27.43 20.48
C GLU A 86 -11.53 26.50 21.23
N GLY A 87 -12.66 26.13 20.61
CA GLY A 87 -13.63 25.22 21.22
C GLY A 87 -13.09 23.80 21.37
N ASP A 88 -12.43 23.28 20.33
CA ASP A 88 -11.76 21.97 20.39
C ASP A 88 -10.68 21.98 21.49
N GLN A 89 -9.88 23.05 21.61
CA GLN A 89 -8.82 23.17 22.63
C GLN A 89 -9.36 23.23 24.07
N GLN A 90 -10.49 23.89 24.29
CA GLN A 90 -11.18 23.87 25.59
C GLN A 90 -11.64 22.45 25.95
N GLN A 91 -12.22 21.72 24.99
CA GLN A 91 -12.66 20.33 25.20
C GLN A 91 -11.48 19.40 25.48
N LEU A 92 -10.33 19.57 24.81
CA LEU A 92 -9.14 18.77 25.11
C LEU A 92 -8.71 18.95 26.58
N THR A 93 -8.76 20.18 27.08
CA THR A 93 -8.40 20.50 28.47
C THR A 93 -9.44 19.92 29.45
N GLU A 94 -10.73 20.12 29.18
CA GLU A 94 -11.84 19.64 30.03
C GLU A 94 -11.85 18.12 30.19
N TYR A 95 -11.60 17.39 29.10
CA TYR A 95 -11.66 15.92 29.06
C TYR A 95 -10.29 15.24 29.17
N GLU A 96 -9.23 16.01 29.47
CA GLU A 96 -7.85 15.54 29.62
C GLU A 96 -7.37 14.70 28.41
N ILE A 97 -7.67 15.18 27.21
CA ILE A 97 -7.38 14.49 25.96
C ILE A 97 -5.99 14.94 25.47
N PRO A 98 -5.01 14.03 25.33
CA PRO A 98 -3.72 14.38 24.75
C PRO A 98 -3.85 14.61 23.24
N GLU A 99 -3.20 15.65 22.73
CA GLU A 99 -3.01 15.81 21.28
C GLU A 99 -2.13 14.67 20.74
N ILE A 100 -2.40 14.23 19.50
CA ILE A 100 -1.58 13.25 18.78
C ILE A 100 -1.05 13.91 17.51
N ASP A 101 0.27 13.93 17.33
CA ASP A 101 0.94 14.57 16.18
C ASP A 101 1.34 13.54 15.11
N LEU A 102 1.58 12.30 15.52
CA LEU A 102 1.99 11.20 14.67
C LEU A 102 1.14 9.97 14.96
N VAL A 103 0.62 9.33 13.92
CA VAL A 103 -0.03 8.03 14.00
C VAL A 103 0.73 7.06 13.12
N ILE A 104 1.23 5.97 13.69
CA ILE A 104 1.84 4.85 12.98
C ILE A 104 0.93 3.64 13.17
N VAL A 105 0.34 3.17 12.09
CA VAL A 105 -0.61 2.08 12.12
C VAL A 105 -0.50 1.30 10.82
N ASP A 106 -0.64 -0.01 10.89
CA ASP A 106 -0.87 -0.86 9.72
C ASP A 106 -2.12 -1.71 10.00
N LEU A 107 -2.56 -2.45 8.99
CA LEU A 107 -3.77 -3.26 9.07
C LEU A 107 -3.41 -4.72 9.26
N TYR A 108 -4.37 -5.50 9.78
CA TYR A 108 -4.25 -6.95 9.77
C TYR A 108 -4.14 -7.48 8.33
N PRO A 109 -3.39 -8.58 8.12
CA PRO A 109 -3.06 -9.06 6.79
C PRO A 109 -4.21 -9.87 6.17
N PHE A 110 -5.30 -9.18 5.85
CA PHE A 110 -6.52 -9.77 5.29
C PHE A 110 -6.24 -10.55 4.01
N GLU A 111 -5.57 -9.93 3.04
CA GLU A 111 -5.26 -10.57 1.75
C GLU A 111 -4.33 -11.78 1.89
N GLU A 112 -3.34 -11.71 2.77
CA GLU A 112 -2.44 -12.85 3.03
C GLU A 112 -3.23 -14.01 3.67
N THR A 113 -4.18 -13.69 4.55
CA THR A 113 -5.04 -14.68 5.21
C THR A 113 -5.97 -15.35 4.19
N VAL A 114 -6.59 -14.57 3.28
CA VAL A 114 -7.39 -15.11 2.17
C VAL A 114 -6.53 -16.00 1.26
N LYS A 115 -5.34 -15.55 0.86
CA LYS A 115 -4.41 -16.32 0.01
C LYS A 115 -3.94 -17.63 0.66
N SER A 116 -3.88 -17.67 1.99
CA SER A 116 -3.48 -18.89 2.72
C SER A 116 -4.55 -19.99 2.72
N GLY A 117 -5.79 -19.70 2.30
CA GLY A 117 -6.90 -20.64 2.35
C GLY A 117 -7.44 -20.87 3.76
N ALA A 118 -7.31 -19.87 4.64
CA ALA A 118 -7.85 -19.91 6.00
C ALA A 118 -9.38 -20.06 6.01
N SER A 119 -9.94 -20.43 7.17
CA SER A 119 -11.39 -20.54 7.31
C SER A 119 -12.08 -19.17 7.15
N GLU A 120 -13.36 -19.16 6.78
CA GLU A 120 -14.15 -17.92 6.70
C GLU A 120 -14.15 -17.16 8.03
N GLU A 121 -14.25 -17.87 9.16
CA GLU A 121 -14.19 -17.27 10.51
C GLU A 121 -12.85 -16.55 10.73
N ASP A 122 -11.73 -17.19 10.38
CA ASP A 122 -10.40 -16.57 10.48
C ASP A 122 -10.26 -15.35 9.57
N ILE A 123 -10.79 -15.41 8.35
CA ILE A 123 -10.77 -14.29 7.39
C ILE A 123 -11.59 -13.10 7.94
N ILE A 124 -12.78 -13.36 8.47
CA ILE A 124 -13.64 -12.34 9.07
C ILE A 124 -12.96 -11.68 10.28
N GLU A 125 -12.26 -12.44 11.12
CA GLU A 125 -11.48 -11.89 12.25
C GLU A 125 -10.29 -11.00 11.81
N LYS A 126 -9.86 -11.10 10.55
CA LYS A 126 -8.82 -10.23 9.98
C LYS A 126 -9.33 -8.94 9.36
N ILE A 127 -10.63 -8.69 9.42
CA ILE A 127 -11.22 -7.39 9.06
C ILE A 127 -10.98 -6.40 10.20
N ASP A 128 -10.05 -5.47 9.99
CA ASP A 128 -9.63 -4.51 11.00
C ASP A 128 -10.52 -3.26 11.01
N ILE A 129 -11.23 -3.05 12.12
CA ILE A 129 -12.09 -1.87 12.34
C ILE A 129 -11.31 -0.72 13.01
N GLY A 130 -10.39 -1.05 13.92
CA GLY A 130 -9.66 -0.07 14.71
C GLY A 130 -8.59 0.61 13.87
N GLY A 131 -7.75 -0.18 13.19
CA GLY A 131 -6.67 0.30 12.34
C GLY A 131 -7.19 1.18 11.21
N ILE A 132 -8.22 0.73 10.48
CA ILE A 132 -8.80 1.51 9.37
C ILE A 132 -9.38 2.84 9.84
N SER A 133 -9.99 2.86 11.03
CA SER A 133 -10.54 4.08 11.62
C SER A 133 -9.44 5.07 11.99
N LEU A 134 -8.34 4.60 12.60
CA LEU A 134 -7.16 5.42 12.92
C LEU A 134 -6.51 6.00 11.67
N ILE A 135 -6.30 5.18 10.62
CA ILE A 135 -5.76 5.61 9.33
C ILE A 135 -6.58 6.77 8.78
N ARG A 136 -7.91 6.60 8.68
CA ARG A 136 -8.80 7.61 8.10
C ARG A 136 -8.88 8.87 8.95
N ALA A 137 -8.90 8.75 10.28
CA ALA A 137 -8.95 9.89 11.18
C ALA A 137 -7.68 10.76 11.07
N ALA A 138 -6.50 10.13 11.12
CA ALA A 138 -5.23 10.84 11.01
C ALA A 138 -5.03 11.43 9.61
N ALA A 139 -5.37 10.68 8.56
CA ALA A 139 -5.31 11.17 7.19
C ALA A 139 -6.28 12.34 6.93
N LYS A 140 -7.48 12.33 7.53
CA LYS A 140 -8.41 13.46 7.47
C LYS A 140 -7.80 14.71 8.11
N ASN A 141 -7.14 14.57 9.26
CA ASN A 141 -6.54 15.69 9.99
C ASN A 141 -5.08 15.95 9.62
N PHE A 142 -4.69 15.74 8.36
CA PHE A 142 -3.32 15.97 7.87
C PHE A 142 -2.82 17.41 8.06
N GLN A 143 -3.72 18.35 8.32
CA GLN A 143 -3.35 19.72 8.67
C GLN A 143 -2.42 19.74 9.89
N ASP A 144 -2.63 18.82 10.84
CA ASP A 144 -2.03 18.82 12.17
C ASP A 144 -1.38 17.47 12.54
N VAL A 145 -1.71 16.39 11.84
CA VAL A 145 -1.28 15.01 12.15
C VAL A 145 -0.53 14.39 10.97
N LEU A 146 0.62 13.77 11.23
CA LEU A 146 1.31 12.91 10.28
C LEU A 146 0.80 11.47 10.46
N ILE A 147 0.38 10.82 9.37
CA ILE A 147 -0.06 9.41 9.36
C ILE A 147 0.95 8.56 8.61
N LEU A 148 1.37 7.44 9.17
CA LEU A 148 2.10 6.41 8.46
C LEU A 148 1.28 5.12 8.50
N ALA A 149 0.80 4.70 7.32
CA ALA A 149 -0.14 3.58 7.15
C ALA A 149 0.50 2.27 6.62
N SER A 150 1.80 2.30 6.28
CA SER A 150 2.51 1.16 5.68
C SER A 150 3.99 1.14 6.08
N LYS A 151 4.51 -0.04 6.43
CA LYS A 151 5.93 -0.27 6.74
C LYS A 151 6.89 0.16 5.63
N ASN A 152 6.42 0.19 4.38
CA ASN A 152 7.23 0.61 3.22
C ASN A 152 7.66 2.08 3.32
N ASP A 153 6.95 2.89 4.11
CA ASP A 153 7.23 4.31 4.31
C ASP A 153 8.11 4.60 5.56
N TYR A 154 8.56 3.57 6.29
CA TYR A 154 9.35 3.75 7.51
C TYR A 154 10.66 4.53 7.27
N SER A 155 11.35 4.24 6.16
CA SER A 155 12.59 4.94 5.80
C SER A 155 12.37 6.43 5.55
N GLU A 156 11.25 6.81 4.93
CA GLU A 156 10.90 8.21 4.68
C GLU A 156 10.63 8.94 6.00
N LEU A 157 9.88 8.32 6.93
CA LEU A 157 9.64 8.89 8.26
C LEU A 157 10.93 9.00 9.07
N GLU A 158 11.75 7.95 9.12
CA GLU A 158 13.03 7.97 9.83
C GLU A 158 13.91 9.13 9.34
N ASN A 159 13.97 9.35 8.02
CA ASN A 159 14.70 10.47 7.44
C ASN A 159 14.14 11.83 7.87
N ILE A 160 12.81 11.99 7.92
CA ILE A 160 12.17 13.22 8.43
C ILE A 160 12.54 13.44 9.90
N LEU A 161 12.45 12.40 10.74
CA LEU A 161 12.76 12.51 12.16
C LEU A 161 14.21 12.94 12.38
N LYS A 162 15.16 12.36 11.63
CA LYS A 162 16.60 12.68 11.72
C LYS A 162 16.95 14.05 11.16
N THR A 163 16.55 14.34 9.92
CA THR A 163 17.02 15.53 9.19
C THR A 163 16.25 16.79 9.54
N GLN A 164 15.00 16.65 9.97
CA GLN A 164 14.11 17.76 10.35
C GLN A 164 13.85 17.80 11.86
N ASN A 165 14.56 16.98 12.66
CA ASN A 165 14.34 16.83 14.09
C ASN A 165 12.87 16.53 14.45
N GLY A 166 12.15 15.76 13.62
CA GLY A 166 10.72 15.46 13.84
C GLY A 166 9.75 16.62 13.60
N GLU A 167 10.20 17.67 12.93
CA GLU A 167 9.35 18.72 12.39
C GLU A 167 8.85 18.32 10.99
N THR A 168 7.57 18.52 10.71
CA THR A 168 6.92 18.09 9.47
C THR A 168 6.29 19.26 8.74
N THR A 169 6.38 19.28 7.42
CA THR A 169 5.69 20.27 6.59
C THR A 169 4.26 19.83 6.26
N LEU A 170 3.39 20.79 5.96
CA LEU A 170 2.04 20.48 5.46
C LEU A 170 2.05 19.60 4.20
N ALA A 171 3.02 19.82 3.30
CA ALA A 171 3.16 19.03 2.07
C ALA A 171 3.49 17.56 2.37
N GLN A 172 4.38 17.30 3.33
CA GLN A 172 4.69 15.95 3.80
C GLN A 172 3.45 15.29 4.40
N ARG A 173 2.77 15.95 5.36
CA ARG A 173 1.56 15.38 5.97
C ARG A 173 0.47 15.07 4.94
N LYS A 174 0.27 15.95 3.96
CA LYS A 174 -0.66 15.72 2.85
C LYS A 174 -0.25 14.55 1.96
N ASN A 175 1.04 14.38 1.67
CA ASN A 175 1.54 13.23 0.90
C ASN A 175 1.30 11.91 1.64
N PHE A 176 1.60 11.86 2.93
CA PHE A 176 1.35 10.71 3.79
C PHE A 176 -0.14 10.40 3.93
N ALA A 177 -1.01 11.42 4.03
CA ALA A 177 -2.46 11.24 4.00
C ALA A 177 -2.97 10.65 2.68
N ARG A 178 -2.39 11.04 1.53
CA ARG A 178 -2.68 10.43 0.23
C ARG A 178 -2.34 8.93 0.23
N LYS A 179 -1.15 8.56 0.74
CA LYS A 179 -0.74 7.15 0.88
C LYS A 179 -1.68 6.39 1.83
N ALA A 180 -2.05 6.99 2.95
CA ALA A 180 -2.99 6.41 3.91
C ALA A 180 -4.37 6.13 3.32
N PHE A 181 -4.94 7.06 2.55
CA PHE A 181 -6.22 6.82 1.87
C PHE A 181 -6.10 5.76 0.78
N HIS A 182 -4.97 5.69 0.08
CA HIS A 182 -4.68 4.59 -0.85
C HIS A 182 -4.73 3.23 -0.13
N ILE A 183 -3.99 3.06 0.98
CA ILE A 183 -4.02 1.84 1.80
C ILE A 183 -5.46 1.48 2.21
N SER A 184 -6.23 2.45 2.73
CA SER A 184 -7.61 2.18 3.14
C SER A 184 -8.52 1.77 1.97
N SER A 185 -8.35 2.40 0.80
CA SER A 185 -9.15 2.10 -0.39
C SER A 185 -8.82 0.76 -1.01
N HIS A 186 -7.53 0.37 -0.98
CA HIS A 186 -7.07 -0.94 -1.42
C HIS A 186 -7.64 -2.03 -0.51
N TYR A 187 -7.51 -1.86 0.80
CA TYR A 187 -8.03 -2.79 1.80
C TYR A 187 -9.54 -3.03 1.68
N ASP A 188 -10.34 -1.96 1.56
CA ASP A 188 -11.79 -2.09 1.37
C ASP A 188 -12.15 -2.71 0.01
N SER A 189 -11.31 -2.54 -1.03
CA SER A 189 -11.50 -3.21 -2.32
C SER A 189 -11.24 -4.70 -2.22
N ALA A 190 -10.22 -5.13 -1.47
CA ALA A 190 -9.94 -6.54 -1.20
C ALA A 190 -11.08 -7.21 -0.42
N ILE A 191 -11.58 -6.56 0.64
CA ILE A 191 -12.73 -7.03 1.42
C ILE A 191 -13.97 -7.14 0.53
N PHE A 192 -14.27 -6.10 -0.26
CA PHE A 192 -15.41 -6.13 -1.19
C PHE A 192 -15.32 -7.32 -2.16
N ASN A 193 -14.17 -7.51 -2.80
CA ASN A 193 -13.97 -8.60 -3.76
C ASN A 193 -14.04 -9.99 -3.11
N TYR A 194 -13.69 -10.12 -1.83
CA TYR A 194 -13.89 -11.35 -1.07
C TYR A 194 -15.37 -11.69 -0.89
N PHE A 195 -16.20 -10.72 -0.49
CA PHE A 195 -17.64 -10.94 -0.29
C PHE A 195 -18.44 -11.01 -1.61
N ASN A 196 -17.95 -10.39 -2.69
CA ASN A 196 -18.66 -10.31 -3.96
C ASN A 196 -18.43 -11.53 -4.88
N GLN A 197 -18.39 -12.74 -4.31
CA GLN A 197 -18.15 -13.99 -5.04
C GLN A 197 -19.45 -14.76 -5.34
N GLU A 198 -20.32 -14.89 -4.34
CA GLU A 198 -21.65 -15.52 -4.46
C GLU A 198 -22.70 -14.45 -4.78
N GLU A 199 -23.51 -14.68 -5.82
CA GLU A 199 -24.49 -13.69 -6.32
C GLU A 199 -23.90 -12.27 -6.48
N PRO A 200 -22.84 -12.12 -7.30
CA PRO A 200 -22.05 -10.91 -7.33
C PRO A 200 -22.88 -9.69 -7.73
N LEU A 201 -22.71 -8.60 -6.96
CA LEU A 201 -23.09 -7.27 -7.42
C LEU A 201 -22.32 -6.97 -8.70
N ASN A 202 -23.02 -6.39 -9.67
CA ASN A 202 -22.43 -6.00 -10.95
C ASN A 202 -21.63 -4.68 -10.82
N ILE A 203 -20.56 -4.73 -10.04
CA ILE A 203 -19.69 -3.61 -9.69
C ILE A 203 -18.24 -4.05 -9.92
N PHE A 204 -17.50 -3.26 -10.71
CA PHE A 204 -16.08 -3.49 -10.94
C PHE A 204 -15.24 -2.69 -9.92
N LYS A 205 -14.40 -3.39 -9.15
CA LYS A 205 -13.42 -2.79 -8.24
C LYS A 205 -12.06 -3.44 -8.36
N GLN A 206 -11.05 -2.62 -8.65
CA GLN A 206 -9.65 -3.02 -8.66
C GLN A 206 -8.77 -1.94 -8.01
N SER A 207 -7.77 -2.39 -7.27
CA SER A 207 -6.66 -1.58 -6.76
C SER A 207 -5.40 -2.42 -6.99
N ILE A 208 -4.57 -2.01 -7.95
CA ILE A 208 -3.46 -2.82 -8.46
C ILE A 208 -2.15 -2.12 -8.18
N GLU A 209 -1.23 -2.87 -7.57
CA GLU A 209 0.15 -2.50 -7.31
C GLU A 209 1.05 -3.72 -7.59
N PRO A 210 2.34 -3.53 -7.89
CA PRO A 210 3.06 -2.27 -8.09
C PRO A 210 2.72 -1.61 -9.43
N ALA A 211 3.29 -0.43 -9.68
CA ALA A 211 3.18 0.25 -10.97
C ALA A 211 4.57 0.59 -11.53
N GLN A 212 4.75 0.35 -12.82
CA GLN A 212 5.99 0.64 -13.55
C GLN A 212 5.73 1.67 -14.65
N THR A 213 6.46 2.78 -14.60
CA THR A 213 6.40 3.77 -15.68
C THR A 213 7.10 3.21 -16.91
N LEU A 214 6.40 3.22 -18.04
CA LEU A 214 6.93 2.81 -19.33
C LEU A 214 7.59 4.01 -20.02
N ARG A 215 8.41 3.74 -21.03
CA ARG A 215 9.15 4.77 -21.78
C ARG A 215 8.23 5.85 -22.36
N TYR A 216 7.06 5.43 -22.85
CA TYR A 216 5.93 6.23 -23.34
C TYR A 216 4.73 5.29 -23.48
N GLY A 217 3.56 5.84 -23.81
CA GLY A 217 2.35 5.06 -24.14
C GLY A 217 2.46 4.41 -25.52
N GLU A 218 1.36 4.33 -26.26
CA GLU A 218 1.37 3.80 -27.63
C GLU A 218 2.23 4.67 -28.57
N ASN A 219 2.22 5.99 -28.35
CA ASN A 219 3.00 6.99 -29.09
C ASN A 219 3.90 7.82 -28.15
N PRO A 220 5.02 8.40 -28.65
CA PRO A 220 6.02 9.08 -27.81
C PRO A 220 5.52 10.26 -26.97
N HIS A 221 4.42 10.91 -27.38
CA HIS A 221 3.83 12.05 -26.66
C HIS A 221 2.88 11.61 -25.53
N GLN A 222 2.54 10.33 -25.45
CA GLN A 222 1.67 9.76 -24.44
C GLN A 222 2.49 9.18 -23.29
N LYS A 223 1.99 9.28 -22.06
CA LYS A 223 2.57 8.58 -20.91
C LYS A 223 2.02 7.16 -20.85
N GLY A 224 2.86 6.19 -20.50
CA GLY A 224 2.47 4.79 -20.30
C GLY A 224 2.84 4.33 -18.89
N VAL A 225 1.95 3.60 -18.24
CA VAL A 225 2.19 2.99 -16.92
C VAL A 225 1.61 1.57 -16.97
N PHE A 226 2.42 0.59 -16.61
CA PHE A 226 2.00 -0.78 -16.37
C PHE A 226 1.64 -0.95 -14.90
N TYR A 227 0.55 -1.65 -14.61
CA TYR A 227 0.10 -1.97 -13.25
C TYR A 227 0.12 -3.49 -13.07
N GLY A 228 0.75 -3.96 -11.99
CA GLY A 228 0.95 -5.36 -11.66
C GLY A 228 2.43 -5.76 -11.63
N GLU A 229 2.65 -7.04 -11.38
CA GLU A 229 3.97 -7.64 -11.19
C GLU A 229 4.57 -8.06 -12.54
N LEU A 230 5.13 -7.09 -13.30
CA LEU A 230 5.67 -7.37 -14.64
C LEU A 230 6.76 -8.44 -14.62
N ASP A 231 7.62 -8.41 -13.61
CA ASP A 231 8.74 -9.35 -13.47
C ASP A 231 8.29 -10.79 -13.16
N GLN A 232 7.04 -10.99 -12.73
CA GLN A 232 6.45 -12.33 -12.54
C GLN A 232 5.92 -12.92 -13.86
N LEU A 233 5.65 -12.08 -14.88
CA LEU A 233 5.14 -12.55 -16.16
C LEU A 233 6.25 -13.16 -17.04
N PHE A 234 7.44 -12.55 -17.05
CA PHE A 234 8.60 -13.08 -17.77
C PHE A 234 9.91 -12.50 -17.24
N THR A 235 10.99 -13.28 -17.40
CA THR A 235 12.34 -12.81 -17.10
C THR A 235 12.96 -12.16 -18.33
N LYS A 236 13.21 -10.85 -18.27
CA LYS A 236 13.95 -10.14 -19.32
C LYS A 236 15.45 -10.46 -19.22
N LEU A 237 15.95 -11.27 -20.16
CA LEU A 237 17.37 -11.67 -20.19
C LEU A 237 18.32 -10.62 -20.79
N GLY A 238 17.80 -9.64 -21.53
CA GLY A 238 18.60 -8.59 -22.16
C GLY A 238 17.76 -7.58 -22.95
N GLY A 239 18.42 -6.62 -23.59
CA GLY A 239 17.78 -5.60 -24.43
C GLY A 239 17.32 -4.34 -23.67
N LYS A 240 16.72 -3.41 -24.42
CA LYS A 240 16.19 -2.15 -23.87
C LYS A 240 14.93 -2.40 -23.05
N GLU A 241 14.55 -1.43 -22.21
CA GLU A 241 13.25 -1.45 -21.53
C GLU A 241 12.10 -1.61 -22.52
N LEU A 242 11.12 -2.44 -22.14
CA LEU A 242 9.94 -2.68 -22.96
C LEU A 242 9.09 -1.41 -23.05
N SER A 243 8.64 -1.10 -24.26
CA SER A 243 7.64 -0.05 -24.47
C SER A 243 6.22 -0.60 -24.26
N TYR A 244 5.23 0.30 -24.22
CA TYR A 244 3.82 -0.08 -24.20
C TYR A 244 3.48 -1.07 -25.34
N ASN A 245 3.86 -0.75 -26.57
CA ASN A 245 3.57 -1.61 -27.72
C ASN A 245 4.25 -2.98 -27.62
N ASN A 246 5.45 -3.04 -27.04
CA ASN A 246 6.10 -4.34 -26.83
C ASN A 246 5.32 -5.21 -25.84
N LEU A 247 4.73 -4.62 -24.79
CA LEU A 247 3.92 -5.39 -23.85
C LEU A 247 2.64 -5.91 -24.50
N VAL A 248 1.97 -5.09 -25.33
CA VAL A 248 0.78 -5.53 -26.07
C VAL A 248 1.13 -6.61 -27.10
N ASP A 249 2.27 -6.49 -27.80
CA ASP A 249 2.74 -7.50 -28.75
C ASP A 249 3.14 -8.81 -28.05
N VAL A 250 3.78 -8.74 -26.87
CA VAL A 250 4.12 -9.93 -26.07
C VAL A 250 2.86 -10.64 -25.60
N ASP A 251 1.86 -9.90 -25.10
CA ASP A 251 0.58 -10.48 -24.67
C ASP A 251 -0.12 -11.20 -25.83
N ALA A 252 -0.23 -10.54 -26.99
CA ALA A 252 -0.79 -11.15 -28.20
C ALA A 252 0.01 -12.38 -28.67
N ALA A 253 1.33 -12.33 -28.59
CA ALA A 253 2.20 -13.45 -28.97
C ALA A 253 2.02 -14.66 -28.05
N VAL A 254 1.94 -14.43 -26.73
CA VAL A 254 1.71 -15.47 -25.73
C VAL A 254 0.33 -16.10 -25.92
N MET A 255 -0.72 -15.29 -26.07
CA MET A 255 -2.07 -15.81 -26.30
C MET A 255 -2.15 -16.65 -27.58
N LEU A 256 -1.51 -16.20 -28.67
CA LEU A 256 -1.54 -16.91 -29.94
C LEU A 256 -0.75 -18.23 -29.89
N ILE A 257 0.44 -18.23 -29.27
CA ILE A 257 1.28 -19.43 -29.25
C ILE A 257 0.71 -20.52 -28.33
N ASP A 258 -0.07 -20.15 -27.31
CA ASP A 258 -0.71 -21.07 -26.37
C ASP A 258 -1.81 -21.94 -27.02
N GLU A 259 -2.25 -21.60 -28.25
CA GLU A 259 -3.19 -22.41 -29.03
C GLU A 259 -2.55 -23.65 -29.68
N PHE A 260 -1.22 -23.81 -29.63
CA PHE A 260 -0.48 -24.85 -30.36
C PHE A 260 0.38 -25.72 -29.43
N GLU A 261 0.39 -27.04 -29.67
CA GLU A 261 1.23 -27.98 -28.90
C GLU A 261 2.53 -28.35 -29.62
N GLU A 262 2.54 -28.34 -30.95
CA GLU A 262 3.72 -28.63 -31.76
C GLU A 262 4.71 -27.45 -31.84
N PRO A 263 5.99 -27.68 -32.22
CA PRO A 263 6.96 -26.59 -32.39
C PRO A 263 6.46 -25.53 -33.36
N THR A 264 6.09 -24.38 -32.82
CA THR A 264 5.41 -23.29 -33.55
C THR A 264 6.18 -21.99 -33.37
N VAL A 265 6.22 -21.17 -34.41
CA VAL A 265 6.77 -19.81 -34.38
C VAL A 265 5.73 -18.87 -34.94
N ALA A 266 5.41 -17.82 -34.20
CA ALA A 266 4.64 -16.67 -34.66
C ALA A 266 5.53 -15.41 -34.64
N ILE A 267 5.44 -14.59 -35.69
CA ILE A 267 6.12 -13.30 -35.79
C ILE A 267 5.04 -12.23 -35.80
N LEU A 268 5.07 -11.31 -34.82
CA LEU A 268 4.02 -10.32 -34.63
C LEU A 268 4.55 -8.91 -34.86
N LYS A 269 3.68 -8.03 -35.37
CA LYS A 269 3.96 -6.60 -35.45
C LYS A 269 2.69 -5.82 -35.28
N HIS A 270 2.68 -4.90 -34.32
CA HIS A 270 1.49 -4.09 -34.01
C HIS A 270 0.26 -4.98 -33.79
N THR A 271 0.39 -6.02 -32.97
CA THR A 271 -0.62 -7.03 -32.61
C THR A 271 -1.12 -7.92 -33.74
N ASN A 272 -0.50 -7.85 -34.92
CA ASN A 272 -0.87 -8.67 -36.07
C ASN A 272 0.21 -9.72 -36.36
N ALA A 273 -0.21 -10.97 -36.61
CA ALA A 273 0.70 -12.01 -37.07
C ALA A 273 1.15 -11.74 -38.51
N CYS A 274 2.43 -11.41 -38.69
CA CYS A 274 3.08 -11.30 -40.00
C CYS A 274 3.26 -12.69 -40.64
N GLY A 275 3.41 -13.70 -39.79
CA GLY A 275 3.54 -15.09 -40.19
C GLY A 275 3.50 -16.02 -38.99
N ILE A 276 2.96 -17.21 -39.20
CA ILE A 276 2.92 -18.29 -38.22
C ILE A 276 3.16 -19.62 -38.93
N ALA A 277 3.94 -20.50 -38.32
CA ALA A 277 4.12 -21.85 -38.85
C ALA A 277 4.39 -22.86 -37.74
N SER A 278 3.79 -24.03 -37.91
CA SER A 278 3.91 -25.20 -37.05
C SER A 278 4.59 -26.34 -37.81
N LYS A 279 5.72 -26.84 -37.31
CA LYS A 279 6.55 -27.87 -37.97
C LYS A 279 7.18 -28.79 -36.93
N ASN A 280 7.82 -29.86 -37.41
CA ASN A 280 8.54 -30.81 -36.54
C ASN A 280 9.82 -30.24 -35.91
N SER A 281 10.25 -29.02 -36.27
CA SER A 281 11.42 -28.37 -35.68
C SER A 281 11.24 -26.85 -35.64
N ILE A 282 11.70 -26.22 -34.55
CA ILE A 282 11.65 -24.76 -34.38
C ILE A 282 12.32 -24.00 -35.53
N LEU A 283 13.44 -24.52 -36.06
CA LEU A 283 14.14 -23.88 -37.18
C LEU A 283 13.29 -23.84 -38.46
N GLN A 284 12.58 -24.93 -38.76
CA GLN A 284 11.69 -24.96 -39.92
C GLN A 284 10.46 -24.07 -39.68
N SER A 285 9.89 -24.09 -38.47
CA SER A 285 8.80 -23.19 -38.09
C SER A 285 9.21 -21.72 -38.25
N TRP A 286 10.41 -21.35 -37.81
CA TRP A 286 10.95 -20.00 -37.99
C TRP A 286 11.09 -19.62 -39.48
N THR A 287 11.66 -20.52 -40.28
CA THR A 287 11.90 -20.27 -41.71
C THR A 287 10.59 -20.08 -42.48
N ASP A 288 9.60 -20.93 -42.20
CA ASP A 288 8.29 -20.89 -42.88
C ASP A 288 7.45 -19.70 -42.38
N ALA A 289 7.49 -19.37 -41.08
CA ALA A 289 6.80 -18.20 -40.54
C ALA A 289 7.35 -16.90 -41.15
N LEU A 290 8.68 -16.76 -41.24
CA LEU A 290 9.33 -15.60 -41.85
C LEU A 290 9.03 -15.49 -43.36
N ALA A 291 8.88 -16.62 -44.05
CA ALA A 291 8.57 -16.64 -45.48
C ALA A 291 7.16 -16.14 -45.82
N CYS A 292 6.26 -16.03 -44.83
CA CYS A 292 4.90 -15.54 -45.01
C CYS A 292 4.88 -14.07 -45.45
N ASP A 293 5.50 -13.19 -44.66
CA ASP A 293 5.71 -11.78 -45.00
C ASP A 293 7.02 -11.26 -44.37
N PRO A 294 8.16 -11.39 -45.08
CA PRO A 294 9.46 -10.97 -44.55
C PRO A 294 9.59 -9.44 -44.44
N VAL A 295 8.77 -8.66 -45.17
CA VAL A 295 8.80 -7.20 -45.11
C VAL A 295 8.11 -6.73 -43.83
N SER A 296 6.94 -7.29 -43.52
CA SER A 296 6.24 -6.97 -42.28
C SER A 296 6.98 -7.50 -41.05
N ALA A 297 7.60 -8.68 -41.13
CA ALA A 297 8.41 -9.25 -40.04
C ALA A 297 9.58 -8.35 -39.59
N PHE A 298 10.03 -7.41 -40.41
CA PHE A 298 11.07 -6.47 -40.00
C PHE A 298 10.61 -5.59 -38.82
N GLY A 299 11.24 -5.78 -37.66
CA GLY A 299 10.93 -5.08 -36.41
C GLY A 299 9.81 -5.71 -35.59
N GLY A 300 9.32 -6.88 -36.00
CA GLY A 300 8.51 -7.78 -35.18
C GLY A 300 9.32 -8.86 -34.48
#